data_AF-F2Z8V4-F1
#
_entry.id   AF-F2Z8V4-F1
#
_cell.length_a   1.000
_cell.length_b   1.000
_cell.length_c   1.000
_cell.angle_alpha   90.00
_cell.angle_beta   90.00
_cell.angle_gamma   90.00
#
_symmetry.space_group_name_H-M   'P 1'
#
loop_
_entity.id
_entity.type
_entity.pdbx_description
1 polymer ?
#
loop_
_entity_poly.entity_id
_entity_poly.type
_entity_poly.pdbx_seq_one_letter_code
_entity_poly.pdbx_strand_id
1 'polypeptide(L)'
;MCAVAMLSVAKIQRRNAWRYYMRGVAFGDGRRPIGQPLEDAQELAGLPPGRWLGRGLRALGLTEGAEVSERQLKLLFGEGWHPDADRIERGLLDDSVDAATARRLTVLGQPIEGIEARKQTPLLGLDFTFRPQASLVVLWALGDATVRRVIERAVATALRWLEDEVAETRWASGRGRAKTPALVVPPSGTSTTATGCRSCTSTA
;
A
#
# COMPACT_ATOMS: atom_id res chain seq x y z
N MET A 1 10.41 17.49 -24.35
CA MET A 1 10.24 17.69 -22.90
C MET A 1 9.38 16.55 -22.37
N CYS A 2 9.96 15.59 -21.64
CA CYS A 2 9.16 14.54 -21.00
C CYS A 2 8.40 15.15 -19.82
N ALA A 3 7.07 15.09 -19.84
CA ALA A 3 6.27 15.41 -18.68
C ALA A 3 6.58 14.39 -17.58
N VAL A 4 7.32 14.80 -16.55
CA VAL A 4 7.47 13.99 -15.34
C VAL A 4 6.14 14.10 -14.59
N ALA A 5 5.33 13.06 -14.66
CA ALA A 5 4.11 12.97 -13.86
C ALA A 5 4.50 12.95 -12.37
N MET A 6 4.02 13.93 -11.59
CA MET A 6 4.28 14.02 -10.15
C MET A 6 3.62 12.91 -9.33
N LEU A 7 2.60 12.24 -9.91
CA LEU A 7 1.88 11.14 -9.30
C LEU A 7 1.70 10.04 -10.35
N SER A 8 2.20 8.84 -10.08
CA SER A 8 1.94 7.66 -10.91
C SER A 8 0.97 6.72 -10.23
N VAL A 9 0.10 6.09 -11.02
CA VAL A 9 -0.90 5.14 -10.52
C VAL A 9 -0.64 3.76 -11.11
N ALA A 10 -0.54 2.74 -10.26
CA ALA A 10 -0.42 1.34 -10.65
C ALA A 10 -1.56 0.51 -10.06
N LYS A 11 -1.96 -0.56 -10.76
CA LYS A 11 -3.01 -1.47 -10.30
C LYS A 11 -2.39 -2.61 -9.52
N ILE A 12 -2.93 -2.89 -8.33
CA ILE A 12 -2.58 -4.07 -7.55
C ILE A 12 -3.55 -5.20 -7.90
N GLN A 13 -3.03 -6.27 -8.50
CA GLN A 13 -3.77 -7.45 -8.95
C GLN A 13 -3.04 -8.73 -8.52
N ARG A 14 -3.80 -9.82 -8.33
CA ARG A 14 -3.28 -11.12 -7.83
C ARG A 14 -2.12 -11.69 -8.67
N ARG A 15 -2.23 -11.62 -10.00
CA ARG A 15 -1.23 -12.21 -10.94
C ARG A 15 0.11 -11.49 -11.00
N ASN A 16 0.11 -10.14 -10.95
CA ASN A 16 1.30 -9.36 -11.32
C ASN A 16 1.87 -8.50 -10.18
N ALA A 17 1.05 -8.09 -9.21
CA ALA A 17 1.39 -6.93 -8.39
C ALA A 17 1.65 -7.24 -6.93
N TRP A 18 0.92 -8.16 -6.29
CA TRP A 18 1.07 -8.39 -4.83
C TRP A 18 2.47 -8.87 -4.45
N ARG A 19 3.02 -9.87 -5.18
CA ARG A 19 4.39 -10.38 -4.92
C ARG A 19 5.47 -9.34 -5.25
N TYR A 20 5.22 -8.48 -6.23
CA TYR A 20 6.10 -7.37 -6.57
C TYR A 20 6.08 -6.30 -5.49
N TYR A 21 4.88 -5.93 -5.03
CA TYR A 21 4.65 -4.96 -3.96
C TYR A 21 5.36 -5.38 -2.67
N MET A 22 5.25 -6.65 -2.26
CA MET A 22 5.92 -7.15 -1.06
C MET A 22 7.44 -7.28 -1.16
N ARG A 23 7.97 -7.53 -2.36
CA ARG A 23 9.41 -7.72 -2.58
C ARG A 23 10.16 -6.41 -2.78
N GLY A 24 9.49 -5.40 -3.33
CA GLY A 24 10.08 -4.13 -3.72
C GLY A 24 9.46 -2.95 -2.98
N VAL A 25 8.21 -2.62 -3.26
CA VAL A 25 7.56 -1.38 -2.79
C VAL A 25 7.48 -1.32 -1.26
N ALA A 26 7.06 -2.40 -0.61
CA ALA A 26 7.05 -2.51 0.85
C ALA A 26 8.46 -2.45 1.47
N PHE A 27 9.51 -2.55 0.64
CA PHE A 27 10.92 -2.50 1.01
C PHE A 27 11.65 -1.31 0.35
N GLY A 28 10.96 -0.16 0.20
CA GLY A 28 11.57 1.08 -0.28
C GLY A 28 12.09 1.02 -1.72
N ASP A 29 11.42 0.26 -2.59
CA ASP A 29 11.84 -0.06 -3.96
C ASP A 29 13.17 -0.84 -4.06
N GLY A 30 13.65 -1.38 -2.95
CA GLY A 30 14.80 -2.26 -2.87
C GLY A 30 14.49 -3.71 -3.30
N ARG A 31 15.46 -4.60 -3.13
CA ARG A 31 15.24 -6.05 -3.28
C ARG A 31 15.37 -6.72 -1.91
N ARG A 32 14.24 -7.08 -1.31
CA ARG A 32 14.21 -7.81 -0.04
C ARG A 32 14.96 -9.15 -0.18
N PRO A 33 15.88 -9.49 0.75
CA PRO A 33 16.53 -10.80 0.78
C PRO A 33 15.52 -11.95 0.83
N ILE A 34 15.81 -13.04 0.13
CA ILE A 34 14.91 -14.19 0.07
C ILE A 34 14.82 -14.83 1.47
N GLY A 35 13.59 -15.04 1.95
CA GLY A 35 13.33 -15.78 3.18
C GLY A 35 13.37 -14.96 4.48
N GLN A 36 13.77 -13.69 4.45
CA GLN A 36 13.66 -12.81 5.62
C GLN A 36 12.24 -12.27 5.77
N PRO A 37 11.65 -12.19 6.98
CA PRO A 37 10.42 -11.44 7.27
C PRO A 37 10.48 -9.96 6.85
N LEU A 38 9.33 -9.33 6.58
CA LEU A 38 9.31 -7.95 6.06
C LEU A 38 9.84 -6.96 7.09
N GLU A 39 9.40 -7.12 8.34
CA GLU A 39 9.76 -6.28 9.49
C GLU A 39 11.27 -6.31 9.72
N ASP A 40 11.85 -7.50 9.90
CA ASP A 40 13.30 -7.70 10.05
C ASP A 40 14.09 -7.08 8.89
N ALA A 41 13.61 -7.26 7.65
CA ALA A 41 14.28 -6.70 6.49
C ALA A 41 14.24 -5.16 6.54
N GLN A 42 13.07 -4.57 6.81
CA GLN A 42 12.89 -3.12 6.94
C GLN A 42 13.78 -2.54 8.04
N GLU A 43 13.81 -3.16 9.21
CA GLU A 43 14.67 -2.78 10.34
C GLU A 43 16.14 -2.80 9.93
N LEU A 44 16.62 -3.90 9.32
CA LEU A 44 17.99 -4.03 8.86
C LEU A 44 18.37 -2.97 7.81
N ALA A 45 17.42 -2.55 6.98
CA ALA A 45 17.60 -1.51 5.97
C ALA A 45 17.41 -0.09 6.52
N GLY A 46 17.06 0.08 7.79
CA GLY A 46 16.73 1.38 8.39
C GLY A 46 15.46 2.01 7.79
N LEU A 47 14.56 1.20 7.22
CA LEU A 47 13.29 1.63 6.66
C LEU A 47 12.22 1.57 7.76
N PRO A 48 11.46 2.65 7.99
CA PRO A 48 10.34 2.59 8.93
C PRO A 48 9.25 1.67 8.37
N PRO A 49 8.50 0.96 9.23
CA PRO A 49 7.42 0.11 8.76
C PRO A 49 6.26 0.92 8.18
N GLY A 50 5.46 0.27 7.33
CA GLY A 50 4.28 0.90 6.73
C GLY A 50 3.22 1.24 7.77
N ARG A 51 2.43 2.29 7.53
CA ARG A 51 1.35 2.71 8.45
C ARG A 51 0.00 2.79 7.75
N TRP A 52 -1.04 2.42 8.47
CA TRP A 52 -2.42 2.58 8.02
C TRP A 52 -2.81 4.05 8.03
N LEU A 53 -3.29 4.57 6.91
CA LEU A 53 -3.82 5.94 6.82
C LEU A 53 -5.23 5.97 6.19
N GLY A 54 -5.97 7.00 6.56
CA GLY A 54 -7.23 7.37 5.92
C GLY A 54 -8.49 7.06 6.71
N ARG A 55 -9.57 7.77 6.36
CA ARG A 55 -10.79 7.82 7.19
C ARG A 55 -11.61 6.51 7.25
N GLY A 56 -11.30 5.56 6.38
CA GLY A 56 -12.06 4.33 6.18
C GLY A 56 -11.52 3.15 6.93
N LEU A 57 -10.36 3.31 7.54
CA LEU A 57 -9.85 2.39 8.56
C LEU A 57 -10.90 2.15 9.64
N ARG A 58 -11.68 3.17 10.02
CA ARG A 58 -12.78 3.04 10.98
C ARG A 58 -13.83 2.01 10.55
N ALA A 59 -14.16 1.94 9.26
CA ALA A 59 -15.12 0.95 8.76
C ALA A 59 -14.56 -0.49 8.80
N LEU A 60 -13.24 -0.62 8.80
CA LEU A 60 -12.51 -1.88 8.95
C LEU A 60 -12.10 -2.15 10.41
N GLY A 61 -12.46 -1.29 11.36
CA GLY A 61 -12.01 -1.39 12.76
C GLY A 61 -10.48 -1.29 12.93
N LEU A 62 -9.79 -0.66 11.97
CA LEU A 62 -8.35 -0.42 12.01
C LEU A 62 -8.05 0.96 12.59
N THR A 63 -6.88 1.10 13.21
CA THR A 63 -6.44 2.35 13.83
C THR A 63 -5.51 3.11 12.89
N GLU A 64 -5.77 4.41 12.69
CA GLU A 64 -4.89 5.28 11.91
C GLU A 64 -3.52 5.39 12.58
N GLY A 65 -2.46 5.35 11.77
CA GLY A 65 -1.06 5.36 12.23
C GLY A 65 -0.56 4.01 12.76
N ALA A 66 -1.43 3.01 12.95
CA ALA A 66 -1.00 1.67 13.32
C ALA A 66 -0.11 1.06 12.23
N GLU A 67 0.83 0.24 12.68
CA GLU A 67 1.75 -0.44 11.79
C GLU A 67 1.02 -1.48 10.92
N VAL A 68 1.46 -1.59 9.67
CA VAL A 68 0.93 -2.55 8.69
C VAL A 68 1.79 -3.81 8.74
N SER A 69 1.21 -4.93 9.17
CA SER A 69 1.94 -6.19 9.20
C SER A 69 2.01 -6.89 7.83
N GLU A 70 3.02 -7.73 7.64
CA GLU A 70 3.14 -8.60 6.44
C GLU A 70 1.90 -9.51 6.28
N ARG A 71 1.36 -10.01 7.39
CA ARG A 71 0.14 -10.84 7.37
C ARG A 71 -1.07 -10.03 6.90
N GLN A 72 -1.25 -8.82 7.40
CA GLN A 72 -2.33 -7.93 6.97
C GLN A 72 -2.25 -7.60 5.46
N LEU A 73 -1.04 -7.33 4.94
CA LEU A 73 -0.83 -7.11 3.51
C LEU A 73 -1.17 -8.35 2.67
N LYS A 74 -0.79 -9.54 3.16
CA LYS A 74 -1.12 -10.81 2.49
C LYS A 74 -2.62 -11.06 2.46
N LEU A 75 -3.30 -10.83 3.58
CA LEU A 75 -4.75 -10.98 3.67
C LEU A 75 -5.44 -10.02 2.69
N LEU A 76 -5.05 -8.75 2.69
CA LEU A 76 -5.68 -7.73 1.85
C LEU A 76 -5.38 -7.90 0.35
N PHE A 77 -4.11 -7.93 -0.04
CA PHE A 77 -3.68 -7.90 -1.45
C PHE A 77 -3.37 -9.28 -2.04
N GLY A 78 -3.22 -10.31 -1.22
CA GLY A 78 -2.99 -11.68 -1.67
C GLY A 78 -4.27 -12.52 -1.69
N GLU A 79 -5.09 -12.38 -0.64
CA GLU A 79 -6.27 -13.22 -0.41
C GLU A 79 -7.59 -12.46 -0.66
N GLY A 80 -7.59 -11.12 -0.62
CA GLY A 80 -8.78 -10.28 -0.87
C GLY A 80 -9.66 -10.12 0.36
N TRP A 81 -9.04 -10.17 1.54
CA TRP A 81 -9.71 -10.38 2.82
C TRP A 81 -9.46 -9.22 3.77
N HIS A 82 -10.26 -9.17 4.83
CA HIS A 82 -10.10 -8.20 5.89
C HIS A 82 -8.68 -8.29 6.49
N PRO A 83 -7.97 -7.17 6.72
CA PRO A 83 -6.60 -7.20 7.28
C PRO A 83 -6.53 -7.95 8.62
N ASP A 84 -7.56 -7.84 9.45
CA ASP A 84 -7.69 -8.56 10.72
C ASP A 84 -8.48 -9.90 10.63
N ALA A 85 -8.57 -10.51 9.44
CA ALA A 85 -9.38 -11.71 9.23
C ALA A 85 -9.07 -12.84 10.25
N ASP A 86 -7.79 -13.09 10.54
CA ASP A 86 -7.39 -14.14 11.50
C ASP A 86 -7.90 -13.88 12.93
N ARG A 87 -8.05 -12.61 13.33
CA ARG A 87 -8.61 -12.22 14.63
C ARG A 87 -10.13 -12.36 14.64
N ILE A 88 -10.77 -11.90 13.57
CA ILE A 88 -12.23 -11.96 13.42
C ILE A 88 -12.70 -13.41 13.33
N GLU A 89 -12.05 -14.26 12.53
CA GLU A 89 -12.38 -15.67 12.39
C GLU A 89 -12.27 -16.40 13.73
N ARG A 90 -11.23 -16.14 14.53
CA ARG A 90 -11.11 -16.73 15.88
C ARG A 90 -12.29 -16.35 16.77
N GLY A 91 -12.66 -15.07 16.84
CA GLY A 91 -13.81 -14.64 17.65
C GLY A 91 -15.12 -15.28 17.19
N LEU A 92 -15.34 -15.39 15.88
CA LEU A 92 -16.53 -16.05 15.32
C LEU A 92 -16.57 -17.55 15.66
N LEU A 93 -15.42 -18.23 15.60
CA LEU A 93 -15.31 -19.64 15.98
C LEU A 93 -15.57 -19.85 17.48
N ASP A 94 -15.06 -18.94 18.33
CA ASP A 94 -15.33 -18.95 19.77
C ASP A 94 -16.84 -18.77 20.05
N ASP A 95 -17.51 -17.94 19.23
CA ASP A 95 -18.98 -17.78 19.22
C ASP A 95 -19.72 -18.94 18.52
N SER A 96 -19.05 -20.05 18.23
CA SER A 96 -19.60 -21.26 17.61
C SER A 96 -20.16 -21.07 16.18
N VAL A 97 -19.73 -20.02 15.48
CA VAL A 97 -19.98 -19.87 14.04
C VAL A 97 -19.12 -20.89 13.30
N ASP A 98 -19.68 -21.59 12.32
CA ASP A 98 -18.91 -22.56 11.55
C ASP A 98 -17.78 -21.89 10.76
N ALA A 99 -16.67 -22.62 10.57
CA ALA A 99 -15.48 -22.10 9.92
C ALA A 99 -15.75 -21.55 8.51
N ALA A 100 -16.65 -22.17 7.74
CA ALA A 100 -16.93 -21.73 6.38
C ALA A 100 -17.73 -20.41 6.35
N THR A 101 -18.60 -20.18 7.34
CA THR A 101 -19.31 -18.91 7.52
C THR A 101 -18.37 -17.83 8.03
N ALA A 102 -17.53 -18.14 9.03
CA ALA A 102 -16.51 -17.20 9.53
C ALA A 102 -15.59 -16.72 8.40
N ARG A 103 -15.08 -17.65 7.59
CA ARG A 103 -14.25 -17.40 6.40
C ARG A 103 -14.96 -16.51 5.36
N ARG A 104 -16.28 -16.65 5.21
CA ARG A 104 -17.07 -15.85 4.26
C ARG A 104 -17.29 -14.42 4.76
N LEU A 105 -17.43 -14.23 6.07
CA LEU A 105 -17.66 -12.91 6.68
C LEU A 105 -16.42 -12.02 6.65
N THR A 106 -15.22 -12.59 6.49
CA THR A 106 -13.95 -11.84 6.39
C THR A 106 -13.57 -11.45 4.96
N VAL A 107 -14.30 -11.92 3.94
CA VAL A 107 -14.03 -11.56 2.53
C VAL A 107 -14.43 -10.11 2.27
N LEU A 108 -13.53 -9.33 1.66
CA LEU A 108 -13.85 -7.97 1.21
C LEU A 108 -14.45 -8.00 -0.19
N GLY A 109 -15.75 -7.65 -0.28
CA GLY A 109 -16.45 -7.56 -1.56
C GLY A 109 -16.76 -8.92 -2.17
N GLN A 110 -16.34 -9.15 -3.42
CA GLN A 110 -16.54 -10.42 -4.11
C GLN A 110 -15.32 -11.34 -3.86
N PRO A 111 -15.50 -12.63 -3.56
CA PRO A 111 -14.40 -13.58 -3.49
C PRO A 111 -13.58 -13.59 -4.77
N ILE A 112 -12.26 -13.61 -4.65
CA ILE A 112 -11.36 -13.54 -5.82
C ILE A 112 -11.65 -14.71 -6.77
N GLU A 113 -11.84 -15.91 -6.22
CA GLU A 113 -12.13 -17.13 -6.98
C GLU A 113 -13.39 -16.96 -7.84
N GLY A 114 -14.40 -16.25 -7.33
CA GLY A 114 -15.62 -15.95 -8.08
C GLY A 114 -15.39 -14.96 -9.23
N ILE A 115 -14.50 -13.98 -9.05
CA ILE A 115 -14.12 -13.03 -10.11
C ILE A 115 -13.34 -13.76 -11.21
N GLU A 116 -12.37 -14.60 -10.81
CA GLU A 116 -11.53 -15.36 -11.73
C GLU A 116 -12.32 -16.42 -12.49
N ALA A 117 -13.32 -17.06 -11.85
CA ALA A 117 -14.24 -17.99 -12.51
C ALA A 117 -15.01 -17.34 -13.67
N ARG A 118 -15.28 -16.03 -13.58
CA ARG A 118 -15.88 -15.23 -14.65
C ARG A 118 -14.86 -14.71 -15.69
N LYS A 119 -13.61 -15.19 -15.62
CA LYS A 119 -12.47 -14.74 -16.45
C LYS A 119 -12.17 -13.24 -16.31
N GLN A 120 -12.51 -12.65 -15.17
CA GLN A 120 -12.18 -11.26 -14.85
C GLN A 120 -10.91 -11.18 -14.01
N THR A 121 -10.20 -10.06 -14.09
CA THR A 121 -9.00 -9.84 -13.26
C THR A 121 -9.38 -9.07 -12.00
N PRO A 122 -9.17 -9.62 -10.79
CA PRO A 122 -9.47 -8.91 -9.55
C PRO A 122 -8.56 -7.68 -9.42
N LEU A 123 -9.16 -6.52 -9.15
CA LEU A 123 -8.46 -5.32 -8.73
C LEU A 123 -8.48 -5.27 -7.20
N LEU A 124 -7.31 -5.44 -6.59
CA LEU A 124 -7.15 -5.55 -5.14
C LEU A 124 -6.71 -4.23 -4.50
N GLY A 125 -6.21 -3.29 -5.32
CA GLY A 125 -5.84 -1.96 -4.86
C GLY A 125 -5.31 -1.07 -5.99
N LEU A 126 -5.08 0.18 -5.64
CA LEU A 126 -4.36 1.16 -6.45
C LEU A 126 -3.16 1.64 -5.65
N ASP A 127 -2.00 1.63 -6.29
CA ASP A 127 -0.76 2.19 -5.77
C ASP A 127 -0.58 3.58 -6.36
N PHE A 128 -0.50 4.57 -5.49
CA PHE A 128 -0.27 5.97 -5.82
C PHE A 128 1.13 6.35 -5.38
N THR A 129 2.08 6.37 -6.33
CA THR A 129 3.46 6.72 -6.05
C THR A 129 3.71 8.20 -6.35
N PHE A 130 4.05 8.97 -5.31
CA PHE A 130 4.48 10.36 -5.47
C PHE A 130 5.92 10.41 -5.97
N ARG A 131 6.12 11.11 -7.09
CA ARG A 131 7.43 11.33 -7.72
C ARG A 131 7.72 12.83 -7.69
N PRO A 132 8.23 13.36 -6.57
CA PRO A 132 8.50 14.78 -6.45
C PRO A 132 9.57 15.22 -7.47
N GLN A 133 9.58 16.50 -7.81
CA GLN A 133 10.68 17.08 -8.58
C GLN A 133 12.01 16.88 -7.85
N ALA A 134 13.10 16.62 -8.58
CA ALA A 134 14.41 16.33 -7.99
C ALA A 134 14.90 17.42 -7.01
N SER A 135 14.60 18.68 -7.31
CA SER A 135 14.89 19.81 -6.41
C SER A 135 14.22 19.69 -5.04
N LEU A 136 12.98 19.17 -5.00
CA LEU A 136 12.24 18.93 -3.76
C LEU A 136 12.86 17.78 -2.95
N VAL A 137 13.38 16.76 -3.62
CA VAL A 137 14.12 15.67 -2.96
C VAL A 137 15.39 16.20 -2.29
N VAL A 138 16.17 17.02 -3.00
CA VAL A 138 17.37 17.68 -2.46
C VAL A 138 17.01 18.56 -1.26
N LEU A 139 15.93 19.34 -1.39
CA LEU A 139 15.46 20.22 -0.33
C LEU A 139 14.99 19.44 0.91
N TRP A 140 14.31 18.31 0.73
CA TRP A 140 13.92 17.45 1.86
C TRP A 140 15.14 16.79 2.51
N ALA A 141 16.10 16.32 1.72
CA ALA A 141 17.30 15.64 2.22
C ALA A 141 18.22 16.59 3.00
N LEU A 142 18.53 17.76 2.44
CA LEU A 142 19.51 18.70 2.99
C LEU A 142 18.89 19.82 3.84
N GLY A 143 17.57 20.01 3.76
CA GLY A 143 16.86 21.03 4.51
C GLY A 143 16.74 20.71 6.00
N ASP A 144 16.38 21.74 6.77
CA ASP A 144 16.11 21.61 8.20
C ASP A 144 14.77 20.91 8.49
N ALA A 145 14.49 20.69 9.77
CA ALA A 145 13.25 20.06 10.22
C ALA A 145 11.97 20.85 9.85
N THR A 146 12.07 22.16 9.63
CA THR A 146 10.94 22.98 9.20
C THR A 146 10.62 22.71 7.74
N VAL A 147 11.64 22.71 6.88
CA VAL A 147 11.51 22.39 5.45
C VAL A 147 10.94 20.98 5.25
N ARG A 148 11.48 19.97 5.95
CA ARG A 148 10.97 18.59 5.86
C ARG A 148 9.48 18.50 6.22
N ARG A 149 9.06 19.13 7.31
CA ARG A 149 7.66 19.16 7.76
C ARG A 149 6.72 19.83 6.75
N VAL A 150 7.16 20.91 6.08
CA VAL A 150 6.35 21.57 5.05
C VAL A 150 6.11 20.63 3.88
N ILE A 151 7.15 19.93 3.41
CA ILE A 151 7.07 18.98 2.30
C ILE A 151 6.17 17.79 2.68
N GLU A 152 6.38 17.19 3.85
CA GLU A 152 5.56 16.08 4.35
C GLU A 152 4.08 16.46 4.50
N ARG A 153 3.80 17.67 4.99
CA ARG A 153 2.44 18.19 5.11
C ARG A 153 1.79 18.42 3.74
N ALA A 154 2.55 18.83 2.73
CA ALA A 154 2.05 18.96 1.37
C ALA A 154 1.64 17.59 0.79
N VAL A 155 2.48 16.57 0.99
CA VAL A 155 2.14 15.18 0.62
C VAL A 155 0.87 14.72 1.34
N ALA A 156 0.78 14.90 2.66
CA ALA A 156 -0.40 14.53 3.43
C ALA A 156 -1.68 15.26 2.96
N THR A 157 -1.54 16.51 2.49
CA THR A 157 -2.66 17.27 1.91
C THR A 157 -3.13 16.69 0.59
N ALA A 158 -2.19 16.29 -0.28
CA ALA A 158 -2.52 15.62 -1.53
C ALA A 158 -3.22 14.26 -1.29
N LEU A 159 -2.79 13.51 -0.27
CA LEU A 159 -3.44 12.26 0.11
C LEU A 159 -4.88 12.47 0.59
N ARG A 160 -5.12 13.47 1.44
CA ARG A 160 -6.49 13.84 1.85
C ARG A 160 -7.36 14.23 0.66
N TRP A 161 -6.82 15.01 -0.26
CA TRP A 161 -7.54 15.37 -1.49
C TRP A 161 -7.85 14.13 -2.35
N LEU A 162 -6.94 13.17 -2.48
CA LEU A 162 -7.21 11.90 -3.18
C LEU A 162 -8.34 11.11 -2.50
N GLU A 163 -8.39 11.08 -1.17
CA GLU A 163 -9.52 10.48 -0.44
C GLU A 163 -10.84 11.20 -0.69
N ASP A 164 -10.82 12.53 -0.72
CA ASP A 164 -12.01 13.36 -0.94
C ASP A 164 -12.53 13.26 -2.38
N GLU A 165 -11.66 13.25 -3.38
CA GLU A 165 -12.06 13.38 -4.79
C GLU A 165 -12.05 12.07 -5.57
N VAL A 166 -11.08 11.20 -5.34
CA VAL A 166 -10.80 10.04 -6.22
C VAL A 166 -11.34 8.74 -5.67
N ALA A 167 -11.31 8.57 -4.35
CA ALA A 167 -11.65 7.31 -3.71
C ALA A 167 -13.16 7.07 -3.66
N GLU A 168 -13.77 6.71 -4.79
CA GLU A 168 -15.19 6.35 -4.92
C GLU A 168 -15.37 4.89 -5.34
N THR A 169 -16.19 4.14 -4.61
CA THR A 169 -16.78 2.89 -5.11
C THR A 169 -18.17 3.14 -5.64
N ARG A 170 -18.53 2.34 -6.65
CA ARG A 170 -19.87 2.32 -7.24
C ARG A 170 -20.55 1.01 -6.87
N TRP A 171 -21.82 1.07 -6.51
CA TRP A 171 -22.63 -0.12 -6.25
C TRP A 171 -23.99 -0.02 -6.97
N ALA A 172 -24.78 -1.10 -6.94
CA ALA A 172 -26.06 -1.22 -7.64
C ALA A 172 -25.99 -0.81 -9.12
N SER A 173 -25.10 -1.44 -9.91
CA SER A 173 -24.93 -1.15 -11.35
C SER A 173 -24.58 0.32 -11.68
N GLY A 174 -23.96 1.04 -10.74
CA GLY A 174 -23.56 2.43 -10.92
C GLY A 174 -24.57 3.47 -10.44
N ARG A 175 -25.68 3.04 -9.84
CA ARG A 175 -26.72 3.92 -9.28
C ARG A 175 -26.34 4.51 -7.92
N GLY A 176 -25.44 3.87 -7.18
CA GLY A 176 -24.90 4.37 -5.91
C GLY A 176 -23.41 4.65 -5.99
N ARG A 177 -22.96 5.74 -5.34
CA ARG A 177 -21.55 6.07 -5.12
C ARG A 177 -21.29 6.20 -3.63
N ALA A 178 -20.18 5.66 -3.15
CA ALA A 178 -19.71 5.83 -1.78
C ALA A 178 -18.23 6.13 -1.78
N LYS A 179 -17.79 7.14 -1.02
CA LYS A 179 -16.37 7.37 -0.80
C LYS A 179 -15.80 6.16 -0.04
N THR A 180 -14.73 5.57 -0.55
CA THR A 180 -14.17 4.31 -0.03
C THR A 180 -12.76 4.55 0.44
N PRO A 181 -12.49 4.52 1.74
CA PRO A 181 -11.19 4.97 2.19
C PRO A 181 -10.35 3.78 2.68
N ALA A 182 -9.16 3.64 2.11
CA ALA A 182 -8.00 3.01 2.75
C ALA A 182 -6.80 3.29 1.84
N LEU A 183 -5.84 4.05 2.34
CA LEU A 183 -4.54 4.19 1.73
C LEU A 183 -3.53 3.47 2.61
N VAL A 184 -2.93 2.42 2.07
CA VAL A 184 -1.70 1.86 2.65
C VAL A 184 -0.57 2.75 2.16
N VAL A 185 0.11 3.44 3.07
CA VAL A 185 1.39 4.08 2.74
C VAL A 185 2.50 3.09 3.11
N PRO A 186 3.13 2.43 2.12
CA PRO A 186 4.37 1.69 2.36
C PRO A 186 5.48 2.68 2.75
N PRO A 187 6.60 2.19 3.31
CA PRO A 187 7.62 3.00 3.97
C PRO A 187 8.00 4.26 3.20
N SER A 188 8.00 5.39 3.90
CA SER A 188 8.70 6.60 3.50
C SER A 188 10.20 6.35 3.55
N GLY A 189 10.72 5.66 2.54
CA GLY A 189 12.11 5.72 2.13
C GLY A 189 12.13 6.39 0.78
N THR A 190 12.52 7.66 0.71
CA THR A 190 13.04 8.22 -0.53
C THR A 190 14.24 7.39 -0.94
N SER A 191 14.04 6.31 -1.69
CA SER A 191 15.11 5.75 -2.50
C SER A 191 15.34 6.76 -3.62
N THR A 192 16.22 7.71 -3.31
CA THR A 192 17.05 8.29 -4.36
C THR A 192 17.80 7.12 -4.95
N THR A 193 17.24 6.48 -5.98
CA THR A 193 18.03 5.76 -6.96
C THR A 193 18.82 6.84 -7.68
N ALA A 194 19.88 7.31 -7.04
CA ALA A 194 21.06 7.71 -7.76
C ALA A 194 21.44 6.45 -8.53
N THR A 195 21.02 6.39 -9.79
CA THR A 195 21.62 5.51 -10.78
C THR A 195 23.10 5.84 -10.74
N GLY A 196 23.84 5.10 -9.90
CA GLY A 196 25.27 5.06 -9.92
C GLY A 196 25.64 4.61 -11.32
N CYS A 197 26.08 5.56 -12.12
CA CYS A 197 26.72 5.33 -13.40
C CYS A 197 27.98 4.52 -13.12
N ARG A 198 27.84 3.18 -13.06
CA ARG A 198 28.98 2.26 -13.06
C ARG A 198 29.42 2.08 -14.50
N SER A 199 30.19 3.03 -15.00
CA SER A 199 31.12 2.83 -16.12
C SER A 199 32.01 4.06 -16.33
N CYS A 200 32.93 4.30 -15.41
CA CYS A 200 34.20 5.01 -15.70
C CYS A 200 35.25 4.49 -14.70
N THR A 201 35.76 3.28 -14.93
CA THR A 201 37.13 2.96 -14.53
C THR A 201 38.05 3.82 -15.39
N SER A 202 38.62 4.89 -14.83
CA SER A 202 39.76 5.57 -15.46
C SER A 202 41.00 4.73 -15.18
N THR A 203 41.46 4.04 -16.21
CA THR A 203 42.88 3.78 -16.37
C THR A 203 43.51 5.08 -16.87
N ALA A 204 44.27 5.75 -16.01
CA ALA A 204 45.42 6.60 -16.34
C ALA A 204 46.09 7.02 -15.02
#